data_AF-A0A6B9FBW2-F1
#
_entry.id   AF-A0A6B9FBW2-F1
#
_cell.length_a   1.000
_cell.length_b   1.000
_cell.length_c   1.000
_cell.angle_alpha   90.00
_cell.angle_beta   90.00
_cell.angle_gamma   90.00
#
_symmetry.space_group_name_H-M   'P 1'
#
loop_
_entity.id
_entity.type
_entity.pdbx_description
1 polymer ?
#
loop_
_entity_poly.entity_id
_entity_poly.type
_entity_poly.pdbx_seq_one_letter_code
_entity_poly.pdbx_strand_id
1 'polypeptide(L)' 'MTALQSDDRGRVQYVDVVLTFATLVSFGAVAPWVYNAISMGRTVLDPLSGTLLALGLPMMVIALIVSVGVSGRT' A
#
# COMPACT_ATOMS: atom_id res chain seq x y z
N MET A 1 3.91 -34.43 -28.02
CA MET A 1 4.91 -33.37 -27.78
C MET A 1 4.25 -32.28 -26.98
N THR A 2 4.40 -32.35 -25.66
CA THR A 2 3.86 -31.38 -24.69
C THR A 2 4.69 -30.11 -24.77
N ALA A 3 4.06 -29.02 -25.21
CA ALA A 3 4.66 -27.70 -25.10
C ALA A 3 4.85 -27.41 -23.61
N LEU A 4 6.11 -27.39 -23.16
CA LEU A 4 6.50 -26.71 -21.92
C LEU A 4 6.30 -25.21 -22.19
N GLN A 5 5.05 -24.75 -22.11
CA GLN A 5 4.75 -23.32 -22.01
C GLN A 5 5.38 -22.86 -20.71
N SER A 6 6.51 -22.16 -20.81
CA SER A 6 7.12 -21.43 -19.72
C SER A 6 6.04 -20.54 -19.10
N ASP A 7 5.58 -20.91 -17.90
CA ASP A 7 4.59 -20.14 -17.16
C ASP A 7 5.30 -18.93 -16.55
N ASP A 8 5.44 -17.87 -17.35
CA ASP A 8 6.00 -16.56 -16.92
C ASP A 8 5.03 -15.77 -16.02
N ARG A 9 3.86 -16.32 -15.68
CA ARG A 9 2.89 -15.72 -14.74
C ARG A 9 3.51 -15.63 -13.36
N GLY A 10 3.98 -14.44 -12.99
CA GLY A 10 4.66 -14.21 -11.70
C GLY A 10 6.03 -13.56 -11.80
N ARG A 11 6.53 -13.26 -13.01
CA ARG A 11 7.88 -12.71 -13.17
C ARG A 11 7.88 -11.21 -12.87
N VAL A 12 8.21 -10.86 -11.63
CA VAL A 12 8.42 -9.47 -11.18
C VAL A 12 9.32 -8.74 -12.17
N GLN A 13 8.75 -7.79 -12.91
CA GLN A 13 9.48 -7.05 -13.92
C GLN A 13 10.29 -5.94 -13.23
N TYR A 14 11.41 -5.53 -13.82
CA TYR A 14 12.21 -4.42 -13.27
C TYR A 14 11.36 -3.15 -13.08
N VAL A 15 10.37 -2.95 -13.96
CA VAL A 15 9.38 -1.88 -13.87
C VAL A 15 8.56 -1.97 -12.57
N ASP A 16 8.10 -3.15 -12.15
CA ASP A 16 7.35 -3.33 -10.89
C ASP A 16 8.19 -2.93 -9.68
N VAL A 17 9.48 -3.24 -9.68
CA VAL A 17 10.39 -2.88 -8.58
C VAL A 17 10.53 -1.37 -8.48
N VAL A 18 10.73 -0.68 -9.61
CA VAL A 18 10.85 0.78 -9.65
C VAL A 18 9.53 1.45 -9.23
N LEU A 19 8.39 0.93 -9.71
CA LEU A 19 7.07 1.47 -9.38
C LEU A 19 6.74 1.28 -7.90
N THR A 20 7.05 0.11 -7.35
CA THR A 20 6.88 -0.20 -5.93
C THR A 20 7.75 0.72 -5.06
N PHE A 21 9.01 0.93 -5.47
CA PHE A 21 9.91 1.83 -4.77
C PHE A 21 9.42 3.28 -4.80
N ALA A 22 9.02 3.79 -5.97
CA ALA A 22 8.46 5.13 -6.10
C ALA A 22 7.19 5.31 -5.24
N THR A 23 6.36 4.26 -5.15
CA THR A 23 5.16 4.26 -4.31
C THR A 23 5.52 4.32 -2.82
N LEU A 24 6.53 3.57 -2.37
CA LEU A 24 7.02 3.63 -0.99
C LEU A 24 7.58 5.02 -0.62
N VAL A 25 8.36 5.63 -1.52
CA VAL A 25 8.87 7.00 -1.33
C VAL A 25 7.73 8.00 -1.25
N SER A 26 6.73 7.88 -2.12
CA SER A 26 5.54 8.74 -2.12
C SER A 26 4.75 8.59 -0.82
N PHE A 27 4.61 7.36 -0.31
CA PHE A 27 3.99 7.10 0.99
C PHE A 27 4.75 7.76 2.14
N GLY A 28 6.08 7.67 2.14
CA GLY A 28 6.93 8.34 3.13
C GLY A 28 6.76 9.86 3.12
N ALA A 29 6.63 10.45 1.92
CA ALA A 29 6.42 11.89 1.77
C ALA A 29 5.03 12.35 2.23
N VAL A 30 4.00 11.54 1.99
CA VAL A 30 2.60 11.86 2.36
C VAL A 30 2.30 11.55 3.83
N ALA A 31 3.06 10.65 4.47
CA ALA A 31 2.83 10.20 5.84
C ALA A 31 2.68 11.35 6.87
N PRO A 32 3.55 12.39 6.91
CA PRO A 32 3.41 13.48 7.88
C PRO A 32 2.08 14.23 7.77
N TRP A 33 1.59 14.44 6.54
CA TRP A 33 0.33 15.11 6.31
C TRP A 33 -0.85 14.27 6.81
N VAL A 34 -0.81 12.96 6.57
CA VAL A 34 -1.83 12.02 7.07
C VAL A 34 -1.82 11.96 8.60
N TYR A 35 -0.65 11.91 9.24
CA TYR A 35 -0.56 11.96 10.70
C TYR A 35 -1.15 13.24 11.30
N ASN A 36 -0.89 14.40 10.68
CA ASN A 36 -1.49 15.67 11.09
C ASN A 36 -3.02 15.66 10.93
N ALA A 37 -3.54 15.12 9.82
CA ALA A 37 -4.98 14.99 9.60
C ALA A 37 -5.64 14.08 10.66
N ILE A 38 -4.99 12.97 11.04
CA ILE A 38 -5.48 12.07 12.10
C ILE A 38 -5.45 12.78 13.46
N SER A 39 -4.39 13.53 13.75
CA SER A 39 -4.27 14.31 14.99
C SER A 39 -5.40 15.34 15.10
N MET A 40 -5.67 16.10 14.04
CA MET A 40 -6.80 17.04 13.99
C MET A 40 -8.14 16.31 14.12
N GLY A 41 -8.33 15.20 13.41
CA GLY A 41 -9.54 14.40 13.48
C GLY A 41 -9.84 13.91 14.90
N ARG A 42 -8.82 13.43 15.63
CA ARG A 42 -8.97 12.97 17.02
C ARG A 42 -9.40 14.06 18.01
N THR A 43 -9.14 15.34 17.70
CA THR A 43 -9.59 16.45 18.56
C THR A 43 -11.06 16.83 18.36
N VAL A 44 -11.66 16.41 17.24
CA VAL A 44 -13.04 16.76 16.87
C VAL A 44 -13.98 15.54 16.92
N LEU A 45 -13.44 14.35 16.73
CA LEU A 45 -14.17 13.10 16.66
C LEU A 45 -14.31 12.43 18.03
N ASP A 46 -15.44 11.75 18.22
CA ASP A 46 -15.65 10.87 19.37
C ASP A 46 -14.58 9.75 19.43
N PRO A 47 -14.30 9.19 20.63
CA PRO A 47 -13.20 8.24 20.84
C PRO A 47 -13.22 7.02 19.91
N LEU A 48 -14.41 6.50 19.57
CA LEU A 48 -14.57 5.38 18.64
C LEU A 48 -14.12 5.78 17.22
N SER A 49 -14.64 6.90 16.72
CA SER A 49 -14.33 7.43 15.39
C SER A 49 -12.85 7.83 15.27
N GLY A 50 -12.26 8.42 16.32
CA GLY A 50 -10.81 8.72 16.37
C GLY A 50 -9.93 7.47 16.35
N THR A 51 -10.42 6.35 16.90
CA THR A 51 -9.73 5.05 16.83
C THR A 51 -9.83 4.44 15.44
N LEU A 52 -11.02 4.45 14.82
CA LEU A 52 -11.21 3.98 13.45
C LEU A 52 -10.38 4.79 12.44
N LEU A 53 -10.33 6.11 12.60
CA LEU A 53 -9.51 6.99 11.77
C LEU A 53 -8.01 6.64 11.89
N ALA A 54 -7.54 6.34 13.09
CA ALA A 54 -6.16 5.94 13.32
C ALA A 54 -5.81 4.57 12.73
N LEU A 55 -6.79 3.67 12.61
CA LEU A 55 -6.62 2.40 11.91
C LEU A 55 -6.52 2.56 10.38
N GLY A 56 -6.91 3.71 9.82
CA GLY A 56 -6.79 3.97 8.38
C GLY A 56 -5.36 3.87 7.86
N LEU A 57 -4.38 4.40 8.62
CA LEU A 57 -2.96 4.32 8.28
C LEU A 57 -2.42 2.89 8.16
N PRO A 58 -2.53 2.03 9.19
CA PRO A 58 -2.07 0.65 9.09
C PRO A 58 -2.84 -0.13 8.02
N MET A 59 -4.13 0.15 7.81
CA MET A 59 -4.90 -0.48 6.72
C MET A 59 -4.38 -0.09 5.34
N MET A 60 -3.94 1.16 5.13
CA MET A 60 -3.30 1.58 3.88
C MET A 60 -1.98 0.84 3.61
N VAL A 61 -1.18 0.58 4.65
CA VAL A 61 0.07 -0.21 4.51
C VAL A 61 -0.25 -1.64 4.10
N ILE A 62 -1.26 -2.28 4.71
CA ILE A 62 -1.70 -3.62 4.32
C ILE A 62 -2.20 -3.61 2.87
N ALA A 63 -3.01 -2.62 2.49
CA ALA A 63 -3.50 -2.48 1.12
C ALA A 63 -2.36 -2.33 0.10
N LEU A 64 -1.31 -1.58 0.43
CA LEU A 64 -0.11 -1.45 -0.40
C LEU A 64 0.58 -2.80 -0.60
N ILE A 65 0.82 -3.55 0.49
CA ILE A 65 1.48 -4.87 0.43
C ILE A 65 0.66 -5.83 -0.45
N VAL A 66 -0.66 -5.86 -0.24
CA VAL A 66 -1.56 -6.68 -1.05
C VAL A 66 -1.53 -6.24 -2.51
N SER A 67 -1.55 -4.94 -2.79
CA SER A 67 -1.50 -4.39 -4.15
C SER A 67 -0.22 -4.79 -4.89
N VAL A 68 0.95 -4.66 -4.27
CA VAL A 68 2.23 -5.11 -4.84
C VAL A 68 2.20 -6.62 -5.09
N GLY A 69 1.68 -7.39 -4.12
CA GLY A 69 1.50 -8.83 -4.26
C GLY A 69 0.48 -9.24 -5.32
N VAL A 70 -0.48 -8.37 -5.70
CA VAL A 70 -1.37 -8.54 -6.87
C VAL A 70 -0.63 -8.20 -8.16
N SER A 71 0.15 -7.12 -8.18
CA SER A 71 0.88 -6.70 -9.39
C SER A 71 1.81 -7.80 -9.88
N GLY A 72 2.63 -8.34 -8.97
CA GLY A 72 3.64 -9.34 -9.32
C GLY A 72 3.12 -10.72 -9.73
N ARG A 73 1.80 -10.99 -9.66
CA ARG A 73 1.19 -12.26 -10.12
C ARG A 73 0.51 -12.14 -11.50
N THR A 74 0.47 -10.94 -12.07
CA THR A 74 -0.03 -10.65 -13.43
C THR A 74 1.11 -10.64 -14.42
#